data_AF-A0A177BWL2-F1
#
_entry.id   AF-A0A177BWL2-F1
#
_cell.length_a   1.000
_cell.length_b   1.000
_cell.length_c   1.000
_cell.angle_alpha   90.00
_cell.angle_beta   90.00
_cell.angle_gamma   90.00
#
_symmetry.space_group_name_H-M   'P 1'
#
loop_
_entity.id
_entity.type
_entity.pdbx_description
1 polymer ?
#
loop_
_entity_poly.entity_id
_entity_poly.type
_entity_poly.pdbx_seq_one_letter_code
_entity_poly.pdbx_strand_id
1 'polypeptide(L)'
;AANDANSGGGGGKVVSEDTVAVLLMAMGSTSISKAQYNIMSSLDGTRTASSFEHSFRSIIKKAKELQARVDAGETFEAVAPAKKR
;
A
#
# COMPACT_ATOMS: atom_id res chain seq x y z
N ALA A 1 -35.14 -5.24 5.44
CA ALA A 1 -34.15 -6.28 5.71
C ALA A 1 -33.61 -6.78 4.38
N ALA A 2 -32.34 -6.50 4.09
CA ALA A 2 -31.51 -7.23 3.16
C ALA A 2 -30.07 -6.99 3.64
N ASN A 3 -29.59 -7.93 4.44
CA ASN A 3 -28.25 -7.95 5.00
C ASN A 3 -27.35 -8.59 3.94
N ASP A 4 -26.78 -7.78 3.04
CA ASP A 4 -25.73 -8.25 2.12
C ASP A 4 -24.43 -8.43 2.91
N ALA A 5 -24.37 -9.51 3.67
CA ALA A 5 -23.12 -10.05 4.17
C ALA A 5 -22.36 -10.67 3.00
N ASN A 6 -21.64 -9.86 2.23
CA ASN A 6 -20.67 -10.36 1.27
C ASN A 6 -19.43 -10.89 2.00
N SER A 7 -19.56 -12.07 2.62
CA SER A 7 -18.44 -12.91 3.02
C SER A 7 -17.94 -13.68 1.80
N GLY A 8 -17.11 -13.02 1.00
CA GLY A 8 -16.37 -13.61 -0.11
C GLY A 8 -14.87 -13.60 0.19
N GLY A 9 -14.41 -14.50 1.06
CA GLY A 9 -13.00 -14.71 1.36
C GLY A 9 -12.25 -15.25 0.15
N GLY A 10 -11.76 -14.35 -0.71
CA GLY A 10 -10.73 -14.66 -1.69
C GLY A 10 -9.36 -14.47 -1.05
N GLY A 11 -8.53 -15.51 -1.01
CA GLY A 11 -7.12 -15.42 -0.62
C GLY A 11 -6.37 -14.47 -1.57
N GLY A 12 -6.49 -13.17 -1.32
CA GLY A 12 -5.81 -12.14 -2.08
C GLY A 12 -4.30 -12.29 -1.89
N LYS A 13 -3.53 -12.12 -2.96
CA LYS A 13 -2.09 -12.03 -2.83
C LYS A 13 -1.78 -10.83 -1.94
N VAL A 14 -1.15 -11.10 -0.79
CA VAL A 14 -0.68 -10.04 0.10
C VAL A 14 0.50 -9.35 -0.57
N VAL A 15 0.33 -8.06 -0.81
CA VAL A 15 1.38 -7.18 -1.33
C VAL A 15 2.11 -6.58 -0.13
N SER A 16 3.45 -6.47 -0.22
CA SER A 16 4.24 -5.91 0.87
C SER A 16 4.05 -4.39 1.01
N GLU A 17 4.28 -3.85 2.21
CA GLU A 17 4.30 -2.40 2.45
C GLU A 17 5.24 -1.67 1.48
N ASP A 18 6.39 -2.27 1.19
CA ASP A 18 7.41 -1.73 0.29
C ASP A 18 6.90 -1.59 -1.14
N THR A 19 6.17 -2.60 -1.62
CA THR A 19 5.56 -2.54 -2.96
C THR A 19 4.53 -1.43 -3.03
N VAL A 20 3.71 -1.23 -1.99
CA VAL A 20 2.72 -0.13 -1.97
C VAL A 20 3.43 1.23 -1.87
N ALA A 21 4.50 1.34 -1.10
CA ALA A 21 5.29 2.56 -0.98
C ALA A 21 5.91 2.97 -2.34
N VAL A 22 6.44 2.00 -3.11
CA VAL A 22 6.95 2.22 -4.47
C VAL A 22 5.83 2.71 -5.40
N LEU A 23 4.62 2.16 -5.31
CA LEU A 23 3.48 2.60 -6.12
C LEU A 23 3.07 4.04 -5.80
N LEU A 24 2.98 4.40 -4.51
CA LEU A 24 2.66 5.77 -4.10
C LEU A 24 3.72 6.78 -4.55
N MET A 25 5.00 6.40 -4.47
CA MET A 25 6.12 7.19 -4.99
C MET A 25 5.99 7.38 -6.50
N ALA A 26 5.80 6.30 -7.27
CA ALA A 26 5.68 6.37 -8.73
C ALA A 26 4.49 7.22 -9.20
N MET A 27 3.42 7.29 -8.41
CA MET A 27 2.24 8.14 -8.67
C MET A 27 2.41 9.60 -8.19
N GLY A 28 3.51 9.94 -7.52
CA GLY A 28 3.71 11.25 -6.88
C GLY A 28 2.70 11.54 -5.75
N SER A 29 1.95 10.54 -5.31
CA SER A 29 0.84 10.70 -4.35
C SER A 29 1.27 10.22 -2.98
N THR A 30 2.00 11.07 -2.26
CA THR A 30 2.53 10.77 -0.92
C THR A 30 1.55 11.08 0.21
N SER A 31 0.25 11.12 -0.08
CA SER A 31 -0.82 11.33 0.91
C SER A 31 -2.08 10.55 0.54
N ILE A 32 -2.83 10.16 1.56
CA ILE A 32 -4.12 9.47 1.41
C ILE A 32 -5.13 10.22 2.29
N SER A 33 -6.24 10.61 1.69
CA SER A 33 -7.32 11.34 2.36
C SER A 33 -8.20 10.42 3.20
N LYS A 34 -8.92 11.01 4.16
CA LYS A 34 -9.90 10.28 4.99
C LYS A 34 -10.99 9.60 4.14
N ALA A 35 -11.41 10.22 3.04
CA ALA A 35 -12.39 9.62 2.12
C ALA A 35 -11.86 8.33 1.50
N GLN A 36 -10.57 8.29 1.14
CA GLN A 36 -9.93 7.08 0.61
C GLN A 36 -9.80 5.98 1.67
N TYR A 37 -9.49 6.33 2.94
CA TYR A 37 -9.51 5.34 4.02
C TYR A 37 -10.92 4.80 4.31
N ASN A 38 -11.96 5.61 4.15
CA ASN A 38 -13.34 5.14 4.24
C ASN A 38 -13.66 4.14 3.13
N ILE A 39 -13.18 4.37 1.90
CA ILE A 39 -13.32 3.41 0.79
C ILE A 39 -12.62 2.09 1.13
N MET A 40 -11.39 2.14 1.65
CA MET A 40 -10.65 0.93 2.06
C MET A 40 -11.40 0.14 3.14
N SER A 41 -11.89 0.84 4.16
CA SER A 41 -12.68 0.24 5.25
C SER A 41 -13.97 -0.42 4.75
N SER A 42 -14.68 0.24 3.83
CA SER A 42 -15.90 -0.29 3.21
C SER A 42 -15.63 -1.56 2.40
N LEU A 43 -14.54 -1.59 1.62
CA LEU A 43 -14.16 -2.74 0.80
C LEU A 43 -13.62 -3.92 1.62
N ASP A 44 -12.90 -3.63 2.70
CA ASP A 44 -12.33 -4.65 3.59
C ASP A 44 -13.41 -5.29 4.49
N GLY A 45 -14.41 -4.51 4.92
CA GLY A 45 -15.53 -4.99 5.72
C GLY A 45 -15.21 -5.36 7.17
N THR A 46 -13.94 -5.35 7.58
CA THR A 46 -13.50 -5.75 8.94
C THR A 46 -12.70 -4.66 9.66
N ARG A 47 -11.82 -3.97 8.93
CA ARG A 47 -10.92 -2.94 9.45
C ARG A 47 -11.55 -1.57 9.33
N THR A 48 -11.35 -0.75 10.35
CA THR A 48 -11.81 0.65 10.36
C THR A 48 -10.89 1.56 9.53
N ALA A 49 -11.41 2.70 9.09
CA ALA A 49 -10.60 3.73 8.42
C ALA A 49 -9.39 4.18 9.27
N SER A 50 -9.55 4.26 10.59
CA SER A 50 -8.43 4.63 11.50
C SER A 50 -7.36 3.52 11.58
N SER A 51 -7.75 2.24 11.53
CA SER A 51 -6.80 1.13 11.43
C SER A 51 -5.97 1.20 10.14
N PHE A 52 -6.61 1.53 9.02
CA PHE A 52 -5.91 1.78 7.76
C PHE A 52 -4.99 2.98 7.85
N GLU A 53 -5.48 4.12 8.35
CA GLU A 53 -4.66 5.32 8.52
C GLU A 53 -3.39 5.02 9.32
N HIS A 54 -3.49 4.28 10.42
CA HIS A 54 -2.33 3.91 11.22
C HIS A 54 -1.32 3.06 10.43
N SER A 55 -1.82 2.06 9.69
CA SER A 55 -0.97 1.15 8.89
C SER A 55 -0.29 1.88 7.72
N PHE A 56 -0.95 2.85 7.12
CA PHE A 56 -0.42 3.60 5.99
C PHE A 56 0.59 4.68 6.38
N ARG A 57 0.74 5.01 7.66
CA ARG A 57 1.76 5.98 8.12
C ARG A 57 3.19 5.53 7.78
N SER A 58 3.53 4.26 8.02
CA SER A 58 4.86 3.71 7.66
C SER A 58 5.06 3.72 6.15
N ILE A 59 4.05 3.28 5.40
CA ILE A 59 4.05 3.21 3.93
C ILE A 59 4.26 4.60 3.32
N ILE A 60 3.52 5.61 3.78
CA ILE A 60 3.63 6.99 3.30
C ILE A 60 5.02 7.56 3.61
N LYS A 61 5.55 7.31 4.81
CA LYS A 61 6.91 7.72 5.16
C LYS A 61 7.93 7.12 4.20
N LYS A 62 7.84 5.81 3.95
CA LYS A 62 8.75 5.11 3.04
C LYS A 62 8.61 5.59 1.59
N ALA A 63 7.40 5.88 1.12
CA ALA A 63 7.18 6.46 -0.21
C ALA A 63 7.89 7.81 -0.37
N LYS A 64 7.85 8.67 0.66
CA LYS A 64 8.57 9.95 0.67
C LYS A 64 10.09 9.78 0.70
N GLU A 65 10.59 8.82 1.46
CA GLU A 65 12.02 8.48 1.50
C GLU A 65 12.50 7.98 0.13
N LEU A 66 11.73 7.11 -0.53
CA LEU A 66 12.03 6.63 -1.88
C LEU A 66 12.00 7.77 -2.90
N GLN A 67 11.01 8.67 -2.82
CA GLN A 67 10.95 9.85 -3.68
C GLN A 67 12.21 10.70 -3.52
N ALA A 68 12.61 11.01 -2.29
CA ALA A 68 13.81 11.80 -2.02
C ALA A 68 15.10 11.15 -2.57
N ARG A 69 15.19 9.82 -2.51
CA ARG A 69 16.32 9.05 -3.07
C ARG A 69 16.36 9.14 -4.59
N VAL A 70 15.21 8.98 -5.25
CA VAL A 70 15.08 9.14 -6.71
C VAL A 70 15.41 10.58 -7.13
N ASP A 71 14.89 11.57 -6.41
CA ASP A 71 15.16 13.00 -6.69
C ASP A 71 16.65 13.36 -6.47
N ALA A 72 17.33 12.67 -5.56
CA ALA A 72 18.78 12.78 -5.35
C ALA A 72 19.62 12.07 -6.44
N GLY A 73 18.99 11.41 -7.41
CA GLY A 73 19.64 10.71 -8.52
C GLY A 73 20.06 9.28 -8.21
N GLU A 74 19.53 8.66 -7.14
CA GLU A 74 19.80 7.26 -6.85
C GLU A 74 19.20 6.34 -7.92
N THR A 75 19.98 5.37 -8.39
CA THR A 75 19.54 4.34 -9.33
C THR A 75 19.35 3.01 -8.60
N PHE A 76 18.17 2.41 -8.74
CA PHE A 76 17.83 1.12 -8.14
C PHE A 76 18.06 -0.01 -9.14
N GLU A 77 19.09 -0.81 -8.93
CA GLU A 77 19.41 -1.95 -9.80
C GLU A 77 18.58 -3.20 -9.44
N ALA A 78 18.09 -3.90 -10.46
CA ALA A 78 17.35 -5.14 -10.26
C ALA A 78 18.29 -6.26 -9.78
N VAL A 79 17.86 -6.99 -8.75
CA VAL A 79 18.59 -8.18 -8.28
C VAL A 79 18.52 -9.29 -9.32
N ALA A 80 19.68 -9.84 -9.67
CA ALA A 80 19.75 -11.03 -10.52
C ALA A 80 19.09 -12.22 -9.82
N PRO A 81 18.38 -13.10 -10.55
CA PRO A 81 17.79 -14.29 -9.95
C PRO A 81 18.90 -15.16 -9.37
N ALA A 82 18.75 -15.56 -8.10
CA ALA A 82 19.66 -16.51 -7.49
C ALA A 82 19.58 -17.82 -8.28
N LYS A 83 20.71 -18.23 -8.88
CA LYS A 83 20.83 -19.50 -9.59
C LYS A 83 20.49 -20.62 -8.59
N LYS A 84 19.32 -21.23 -8.71
CA LYS A 84 18.98 -22.43 -7.93
C LYS A 84 20.03 -23.49 -8.28
N ARG A 85 20.82 -23.90 -7.29
CA ARG A 85 21.75 -25.04 -7.42
C ARG A 85 20.97 -26.32 -7.65
#